data_AF-W8TJ70-F1
#
_entry.id   AF-W8TJ70-F1
#
_cell.length_a   1.000
_cell.length_b   1.000
_cell.length_c   1.000
_cell.angle_alpha   90.00
_cell.angle_beta   90.00
_cell.angle_gamma   90.00
#
_symmetry.space_group_name_H-M   'P 1'
#
loop_
_entity.id
_entity.type
_entity.pdbx_description
1 polymer ?
#
loop_
_entity_poly.entity_id
_entity_poly.type
_entity_poly.pdbx_seq_one_letter_code
_entity_poly.pdbx_strand_id
1 'polypeptide(L)'
;MKKRVIAFLTAALLIGGLQPSYAAQKVNARVADHRITLNGTMVFNKLIKYPMLEYKSVTYLPLTSDNCRLLGIRLQWSEVSGLKLDKTTSSVDSIPQSFNLQMADTSKAVSAEIADFNIEINGKAIDNARLDYPVLFKDNLAYLPLTWSIVSSEFGGKTMWSEDYGLSVYNWSHDAMSNGDMLVAAKKVYLQDALSRYETVLEVYDASESGYDQILKSASEIVKLSSESVKSLDGIKNDATDNLNNELRNQEAAIVTTQQLEDVQQTQEDKQSDYELGTTLSIKSVIESGKYVQMADGSLWEVNPSDSAEAEEWSADDEVLLYESTSAVYKYKLFNFDKDVSVEARLVSR
;
A
#
# COMPACT_ATOMS: atom_id res chain seq x y z
N MET A 1 53.80 -21.40 76.64
CA MET A 1 52.68 -20.69 75.99
C MET A 1 52.88 -20.71 74.48
N LYS A 2 52.15 -21.54 73.73
CA LYS A 2 52.05 -21.48 72.26
C LYS A 2 50.62 -21.82 71.89
N LYS A 3 49.83 -20.80 71.50
CA LYS A 3 48.43 -20.94 71.09
C LYS A 3 48.39 -21.53 69.68
N ARG A 4 47.69 -22.65 69.50
CA ARG A 4 47.37 -23.20 68.17
C ARG A 4 46.06 -22.58 67.71
N VAL A 5 46.13 -21.76 66.66
CA VAL A 5 44.95 -21.21 65.98
C VAL A 5 44.43 -22.29 65.04
N ILE A 6 43.21 -22.76 65.28
CA ILE A 6 42.47 -23.64 64.38
C ILE A 6 41.79 -22.74 63.35
N ALA A 7 42.20 -22.87 62.09
CA ALA A 7 41.57 -22.19 60.97
C ALA A 7 40.26 -22.92 60.61
N PHE A 8 39.13 -22.26 60.82
CA PHE A 8 37.84 -22.68 60.27
C PHE A 8 37.82 -22.34 58.77
N LEU A 9 37.83 -23.37 57.93
CA LEU A 9 37.56 -23.22 56.49
C LEU A 9 36.05 -23.09 56.31
N THR A 10 35.57 -21.87 56.15
CA THR A 10 34.20 -21.57 55.70
C THR A 10 34.05 -22.00 54.24
N ALA A 11 33.42 -23.16 54.02
CA ALA A 11 32.89 -23.52 52.72
C ALA A 11 31.69 -22.60 52.42
N ALA A 12 31.95 -21.49 51.75
CA ALA A 12 30.90 -20.67 51.15
C ALA A 12 30.22 -21.49 50.06
N LEU A 13 29.01 -21.97 50.37
CA LEU A 13 28.09 -22.58 49.43
C LEU A 13 27.80 -21.54 48.32
N LEU A 14 28.39 -21.75 47.14
CA LEU A 14 27.99 -21.14 45.88
C LEU A 14 26.58 -21.62 45.55
N ILE A 15 25.56 -21.02 46.16
CA ILE A 15 24.19 -21.04 45.65
C ILE A 15 24.14 -19.97 44.56
N GLY A 16 24.90 -20.19 43.49
CA GLY A 16 24.67 -19.50 42.23
C GLY A 16 23.40 -20.11 41.66
N GLY A 17 22.31 -19.37 41.71
CA GLY A 17 21.02 -19.81 41.19
C GLY A 17 21.20 -20.36 39.77
N LEU A 18 20.95 -21.65 39.62
CA LEU A 18 20.65 -22.27 38.33
C LEU A 18 19.38 -21.57 37.85
N GLN A 19 19.55 -20.49 37.07
CA GLN A 19 18.46 -19.97 36.27
C GLN A 19 18.04 -21.13 35.37
N PRO A 20 16.75 -21.51 35.33
CA PRO A 20 16.30 -22.49 34.36
C PRO A 20 16.66 -21.96 32.97
N SER A 21 17.63 -22.59 32.33
CA SER A 21 17.83 -22.43 30.90
C SER A 21 16.63 -23.11 30.25
N TYR A 22 15.59 -22.32 29.98
CA TYR A 22 14.54 -22.77 29.09
C TYR A 22 15.18 -22.96 27.72
N ALA A 23 15.20 -24.20 27.23
CA ALA A 23 15.62 -24.44 25.86
C ALA A 23 14.69 -23.65 24.94
N ALA A 24 15.25 -22.81 24.06
CA ALA A 24 14.49 -22.03 23.11
C ALA A 24 13.54 -22.95 22.33
N GLN A 25 12.24 -22.60 22.34
CA GLN A 25 11.22 -23.42 21.69
C GLN A 25 11.39 -23.31 20.18
N LYS A 26 11.77 -24.41 19.53
CA LYS A 26 11.92 -24.47 18.08
C LYS A 26 10.56 -24.57 17.38
N VAL A 27 10.47 -23.90 16.24
CA VAL A 27 9.31 -23.93 15.34
C VAL A 27 9.77 -24.19 13.91
N ASN A 28 8.87 -24.79 13.12
CA ASN A 28 9.07 -24.98 11.69
C ASN A 28 8.32 -23.88 10.94
N ALA A 29 9.09 -22.97 10.34
CA ALA A 29 8.60 -21.99 9.37
C ALA A 29 8.91 -22.47 7.94
N ARG A 30 8.59 -21.64 6.95
CA ARG A 30 9.07 -21.77 5.56
C ARG A 30 9.44 -20.40 5.04
N VAL A 31 10.19 -20.33 3.94
CA VAL A 31 10.34 -19.06 3.22
C VAL A 31 9.00 -18.74 2.56
N ALA A 32 8.49 -17.52 2.77
CA ALA A 32 7.25 -17.09 2.14
C ALA A 32 7.42 -17.09 0.61
N ASP A 33 6.50 -17.75 -0.09
CA ASP A 33 6.53 -17.95 -1.54
C ASP A 33 5.49 -17.11 -2.30
N HIS A 34 4.55 -16.51 -1.58
CA HIS A 34 3.61 -15.53 -2.11
C HIS A 34 4.30 -14.19 -2.43
N ARG A 35 3.63 -13.37 -3.25
CA ARG A 35 4.09 -12.01 -3.57
C ARG A 35 4.01 -11.13 -2.35
N ILE A 36 5.00 -10.27 -2.17
CA ILE A 36 5.05 -9.33 -1.05
C ILE A 36 5.42 -7.95 -1.59
N THR A 37 4.67 -6.93 -1.19
CA THR A 37 4.99 -5.52 -1.47
C THR A 37 5.08 -4.74 -0.16
N LEU A 38 6.14 -3.96 0.01
CA LEU A 38 6.32 -3.05 1.14
C LEU A 38 6.34 -1.60 0.64
N ASN A 39 5.46 -0.73 1.16
CA ASN A 39 5.28 0.66 0.69
C ASN A 39 5.21 0.77 -0.84
N GLY A 40 4.46 -0.12 -1.49
CA GLY A 40 4.36 -0.13 -2.96
C GLY A 40 5.63 -0.57 -3.70
N THR A 41 6.58 -1.23 -3.05
CA THR A 41 7.76 -1.81 -3.71
C THR A 41 7.71 -3.34 -3.64
N MET A 42 7.91 -4.03 -4.78
CA MET A 42 7.97 -5.50 -4.81
C MET A 42 9.19 -6.03 -4.06
N VAL A 43 8.97 -7.06 -3.24
CA VAL A 43 10.04 -7.80 -2.57
C VAL A 43 10.32 -9.10 -3.32
N PHE A 44 11.54 -9.22 -3.83
CA PHE A 44 12.01 -10.47 -4.42
C PHE A 44 12.47 -11.42 -3.31
N ASN A 45 11.52 -11.92 -2.53
CA ASN A 45 11.78 -12.57 -1.25
C ASN A 45 12.77 -13.75 -1.33
N LYS A 46 12.75 -14.52 -2.43
CA LYS A 46 13.67 -15.65 -2.62
C LYS A 46 15.11 -15.21 -2.90
N LEU A 47 15.32 -13.96 -3.32
CA LEU A 47 16.62 -13.44 -3.73
C LEU A 47 17.24 -12.51 -2.69
N ILE A 48 16.66 -12.32 -1.51
CA ILE A 48 17.24 -11.46 -0.47
C ILE A 48 17.98 -12.28 0.59
N LYS A 49 19.01 -11.68 1.21
CA LYS A 49 19.85 -12.34 2.21
C LYS A 49 19.07 -12.93 3.39
N TYR A 50 18.06 -12.18 3.85
CA TYR A 50 17.16 -12.58 4.94
C TYR A 50 15.74 -12.63 4.38
N PRO A 51 15.31 -13.77 3.82
CA PRO A 51 13.97 -13.89 3.28
C PRO A 51 12.94 -13.79 4.41
N MET A 52 11.82 -13.14 4.14
CA MET A 52 10.65 -13.21 4.99
C MET A 52 10.18 -14.66 5.11
N LEU A 53 9.81 -15.02 6.33
CA LEU A 53 9.35 -16.35 6.66
C LEU A 53 7.83 -16.38 6.72
N GLU A 54 7.27 -17.57 6.63
CA GLU A 54 5.86 -17.81 6.92
C GLU A 54 5.77 -18.88 8.02
N TYR A 55 5.01 -18.55 9.07
CA TYR A 55 4.72 -19.43 10.18
C TYR A 55 3.26 -19.26 10.59
N LYS A 56 2.53 -20.38 10.71
CA LYS A 56 1.07 -20.39 10.92
C LYS A 56 0.31 -19.49 9.93
N SER A 57 0.73 -19.48 8.66
CA SER A 57 0.14 -18.66 7.60
C SER A 57 0.22 -17.14 7.83
N VAL A 58 1.14 -16.69 8.69
CA VAL A 58 1.47 -15.27 8.85
C VAL A 58 2.88 -15.04 8.32
N THR A 59 3.07 -13.94 7.59
CA THR A 59 4.37 -13.50 7.09
C THR A 59 5.15 -12.79 8.18
N TYR A 60 6.43 -13.12 8.27
CA TYR A 60 7.35 -12.67 9.30
C TYR A 60 8.46 -11.84 8.68
N LEU A 61 8.51 -10.57 9.06
CA LEU A 61 9.47 -9.59 8.57
C LEU A 61 10.80 -9.69 9.32
N PRO A 62 11.94 -9.92 8.65
CA PRO A 62 13.23 -9.83 9.29
C PRO A 62 13.51 -8.39 9.72
N LEU A 63 13.86 -8.18 10.98
CA LEU A 63 14.14 -6.86 11.56
C LEU A 63 15.55 -6.36 11.22
N THR A 64 15.83 -6.26 9.91
CA THR A 64 17.02 -5.58 9.39
C THR A 64 16.85 -4.06 9.48
N SER A 65 17.96 -3.31 9.48
CA SER A 65 17.92 -1.84 9.44
C SER A 65 17.05 -1.28 8.31
N ASP A 66 17.11 -1.88 7.13
CA ASP A 66 16.33 -1.45 5.96
C ASP A 66 14.83 -1.67 6.17
N ASN A 67 14.41 -2.90 6.46
CA ASN A 67 13.00 -3.19 6.73
C ASN A 67 12.42 -2.32 7.86
N CYS A 68 13.19 -2.08 8.92
CA CYS A 68 12.78 -1.19 10.01
C CYS A 68 12.58 0.25 9.53
N ARG A 69 13.54 0.82 8.77
CA ARG A 69 13.40 2.18 8.20
C ARG A 69 12.22 2.30 7.24
N LEU A 70 12.01 1.28 6.41
CA LEU A 70 10.90 1.24 5.45
C LEU A 70 9.55 1.28 6.17
N LEU A 71 9.39 0.48 7.24
CA LEU A 71 8.14 0.43 7.99
C LEU A 71 8.01 1.48 9.09
N GLY A 72 8.98 2.39 9.24
CA GLY A 72 8.93 3.41 10.30
C GLY A 72 9.04 2.82 11.71
N ILE A 73 9.91 1.82 11.87
CA ILE A 73 10.20 1.12 13.12
C ILE A 73 11.61 1.48 13.57
N ARG A 74 11.76 1.97 14.79
CA ARG A 74 13.06 2.12 15.46
C ARG A 74 13.35 0.83 16.22
N LEU A 75 14.45 0.18 15.85
CA LEU A 75 14.95 -0.99 16.56
C LEU A 75 16.08 -0.59 17.50
N GLN A 76 16.00 -1.07 18.74
CA GLN A 76 17.10 -1.02 19.70
C GLN A 76 17.30 -2.41 20.31
N TRP A 77 18.55 -2.78 20.54
CA TRP A 77 18.93 -4.04 21.17
C TRP A 77 19.98 -3.81 22.24
N SER A 78 19.83 -4.49 23.38
CA SER A 78 20.93 -4.73 24.31
C SER A 78 20.74 -6.05 25.04
N GLU A 79 21.83 -6.66 25.51
CA GLU A 79 21.80 -7.89 26.31
C GLU A 79 20.94 -7.76 27.59
N VAL A 80 20.83 -6.54 28.13
CA VAL A 80 20.13 -6.27 29.40
C VAL A 80 18.64 -6.01 29.17
N SER A 81 18.32 -5.14 28.21
CA SER A 81 16.94 -4.72 27.94
C SER A 81 16.19 -5.59 26.94
N GLY A 82 16.91 -6.43 26.19
CA GLY A 82 16.36 -7.16 25.06
C GLY A 82 16.02 -6.25 23.88
N LEU A 83 15.01 -6.67 23.10
CA LEU A 83 14.57 -6.02 21.86
C LEU A 83 13.53 -4.95 22.17
N LYS A 84 13.78 -3.73 21.70
CA LYS A 84 12.80 -2.63 21.73
C LYS A 84 12.45 -2.19 20.31
N LEU A 85 11.15 -2.06 20.05
CA LEU A 85 10.61 -1.61 18.77
C LEU A 85 9.66 -0.43 19.02
N ASP A 86 10.00 0.74 18.52
CA ASP A 86 9.17 1.93 18.67
C ASP A 86 8.74 2.46 17.30
N LYS A 87 7.50 2.92 17.19
CA LYS A 87 7.05 3.68 16.03
C LYS A 87 7.87 4.97 15.90
N THR A 88 8.31 5.27 14.69
CA THR A 88 9.00 6.53 14.38
C THR A 88 8.08 7.51 13.67
N THR A 89 8.45 8.79 13.68
CA THR A 89 7.87 9.84 12.85
C THR A 89 8.62 10.01 11.51
N SER A 90 9.57 9.14 11.23
CA SER A 90 10.36 9.17 9.99
C SER A 90 10.49 7.78 9.42
N SER A 91 10.11 7.63 8.16
CA SER A 91 10.25 6.42 7.35
C SER A 91 10.92 6.78 6.02
N VAL A 92 11.16 5.77 5.20
CA VAL A 92 11.52 5.95 3.79
C VAL A 92 10.55 5.18 2.92
N ASP A 93 10.27 5.68 1.72
CA ASP A 93 9.32 5.07 0.80
C ASP A 93 9.92 3.87 0.06
N SER A 94 11.23 3.89 -0.17
CA SER A 94 11.94 2.78 -0.81
C SER A 94 13.36 2.61 -0.28
N ILE A 95 13.87 1.37 -0.34
CA ILE A 95 15.26 1.03 -0.04
C ILE A 95 15.76 0.02 -1.09
N PRO A 96 16.97 0.21 -1.64
CA PRO A 96 17.58 -0.77 -2.53
C PRO A 96 17.71 -2.14 -1.83
N GLN A 97 17.20 -3.20 -2.45
CA GLN A 97 17.28 -4.55 -1.89
C GLN A 97 18.69 -5.12 -2.05
N SER A 98 19.22 -5.68 -0.97
CA SER A 98 20.47 -6.45 -1.02
C SER A 98 20.18 -7.88 -1.49
N PHE A 99 20.50 -8.15 -2.75
CA PHE A 99 20.30 -9.47 -3.34
C PHE A 99 21.38 -10.48 -2.94
N ASN A 100 20.96 -11.72 -2.82
CA ASN A 100 21.77 -12.91 -2.67
C ASN A 100 21.86 -13.61 -4.03
N LEU A 101 23.04 -14.11 -4.39
CA LEU A 101 23.28 -14.80 -5.66
C LEU A 101 22.58 -16.16 -5.74
N GLN A 102 22.14 -16.71 -4.60
CA GLN A 102 21.44 -17.98 -4.52
C GLN A 102 19.99 -17.79 -4.05
N MET A 103 19.06 -18.34 -4.82
CA MET A 103 17.64 -18.36 -4.48
C MET A 103 17.37 -19.24 -3.27
N ALA A 104 16.57 -18.73 -2.33
CA ALA A 104 16.07 -19.49 -1.21
C ALA A 104 15.04 -20.55 -1.65
N ASP A 105 15.16 -21.75 -1.09
CA ASP A 105 14.26 -22.87 -1.34
C ASP A 105 12.99 -22.75 -0.49
N THR A 106 11.85 -22.52 -1.13
CA THR A 106 10.56 -22.31 -0.45
C THR A 106 9.85 -23.61 -0.06
N SER A 107 10.33 -24.75 -0.56
CA SER A 107 9.76 -26.07 -0.22
C SER A 107 10.31 -26.64 1.09
N LYS A 108 11.45 -26.12 1.55
CA LYS A 108 12.13 -26.60 2.74
C LYS A 108 11.60 -25.93 4.00
N ALA A 109 11.37 -26.77 5.01
CA ALA A 109 11.15 -26.29 6.36
C ALA A 109 12.39 -25.51 6.82
N VAL A 110 12.13 -24.37 7.44
CA VAL A 110 13.12 -23.49 8.04
C VAL A 110 12.94 -23.58 9.56
N SER A 111 13.95 -24.10 10.25
CA SER A 111 13.96 -24.08 11.72
C SER A 111 14.19 -22.65 12.19
N ALA A 112 13.31 -22.17 13.05
CA ALA A 112 13.46 -20.93 13.81
C ALA A 112 13.16 -21.20 15.29
N GLU A 113 13.44 -20.24 16.15
CA GLU A 113 13.17 -20.30 17.58
C GLU A 113 12.15 -19.22 17.96
N ILE A 114 11.30 -19.48 18.95
CA ILE A 114 10.57 -18.42 19.62
C ILE A 114 11.59 -17.60 20.41
N ALA A 115 11.66 -16.30 20.16
CA ALA A 115 12.57 -15.41 20.87
C ALA A 115 12.29 -15.46 22.38
N ASP A 116 13.33 -15.74 23.16
CA ASP A 116 13.29 -15.91 24.62
C ASP A 116 13.83 -14.71 25.40
N PHE A 117 14.33 -13.70 24.69
CA PHE A 117 14.73 -12.42 25.27
C PHE A 117 13.54 -11.49 25.53
N ASN A 118 13.75 -10.47 26.36
CA ASN A 118 12.75 -9.44 26.64
C ASN A 118 12.37 -8.68 25.36
N ILE A 119 11.08 -8.42 25.16
CA ILE A 119 10.57 -7.66 24.02
C ILE A 119 9.67 -6.54 24.51
N GLU A 120 9.89 -5.34 23.99
CA GLU A 120 9.09 -4.15 24.23
C GLU A 120 8.66 -3.56 22.89
N ILE A 121 7.36 -3.29 22.73
CA ILE A 121 6.81 -2.59 21.57
C ILE A 121 6.14 -1.32 22.06
N ASN A 122 6.57 -0.16 21.55
CA ASN A 122 6.07 1.17 21.93
C ASN A 122 6.02 1.39 23.46
N GLY A 123 7.10 1.03 24.16
CA GLY A 123 7.16 1.13 25.63
C GLY A 123 6.42 0.05 26.41
N LYS A 124 5.72 -0.88 25.74
CA LYS A 124 4.96 -1.97 26.38
C LYS A 124 5.73 -3.29 26.31
N ALA A 125 6.05 -3.85 27.48
CA ALA A 125 6.61 -5.19 27.57
C ALA A 125 5.61 -6.26 27.08
N ILE A 126 6.11 -7.25 26.34
CA ILE A 126 5.32 -8.32 25.73
C ILE A 126 5.73 -9.67 26.30
N ASP A 127 4.75 -10.48 26.69
CA ASP A 127 4.95 -11.90 27.00
C ASP A 127 4.95 -12.72 25.70
N ASN A 128 6.12 -12.73 25.03
CA ASN A 128 6.26 -13.28 23.69
C ASN A 128 5.87 -14.76 23.60
N ALA A 129 6.24 -15.56 24.60
CA ALA A 129 6.02 -17.00 24.62
C ALA A 129 4.53 -17.39 24.65
N ARG A 130 3.64 -16.46 25.04
CA ARG A 130 2.19 -16.69 25.12
C ARG A 130 1.42 -16.15 23.93
N LEU A 131 2.08 -15.52 22.98
CA LEU A 131 1.43 -15.03 21.77
C LEU A 131 1.19 -16.18 20.77
N ASP A 132 0.06 -16.13 20.07
CA ASP A 132 -0.23 -17.07 18.98
C ASP A 132 0.79 -16.96 17.84
N TYR A 133 1.20 -15.72 17.57
CA TYR A 133 2.22 -15.33 16.61
C TYR A 133 3.36 -14.62 17.36
N PRO A 134 4.27 -15.38 17.99
CA PRO A 134 5.40 -14.80 18.72
C PRO A 134 6.44 -14.25 17.75
N VAL A 135 7.25 -13.29 18.18
CA VAL A 135 8.50 -12.91 17.50
C VAL A 135 9.40 -14.13 17.42
N LEU A 136 9.89 -14.41 16.22
CA LEU A 136 10.82 -15.51 15.96
C LEU A 136 12.26 -15.01 15.94
N PHE A 137 13.19 -15.91 16.19
CA PHE A 137 14.62 -15.66 16.15
C PHE A 137 15.32 -16.72 15.31
N LYS A 138 16.15 -16.28 14.38
CA LYS A 138 16.91 -17.16 13.49
C LYS A 138 18.18 -16.46 13.03
N ASP A 139 19.31 -17.17 13.07
CA ASP A 139 20.63 -16.67 12.62
C ASP A 139 20.98 -15.28 13.17
N ASN A 140 20.74 -15.08 14.47
CA ASN A 140 20.98 -13.81 15.16
C ASN A 140 20.13 -12.64 14.63
N LEU A 141 18.97 -12.92 14.07
CA LEU A 141 18.02 -11.94 13.55
C LEU A 141 16.61 -12.24 14.07
N ALA A 142 15.96 -11.21 14.59
CA ALA A 142 14.57 -11.27 15.01
C ALA A 142 13.63 -11.07 13.81
N TYR A 143 12.51 -11.78 13.83
CA TYR A 143 11.47 -11.75 12.80
C TYR A 143 10.14 -11.35 13.44
N LEU A 144 9.60 -10.22 13.00
CA LEU A 144 8.37 -9.64 13.51
C LEU A 144 7.17 -10.17 12.70
N PRO A 145 6.13 -10.70 13.35
CA PRO A 145 4.91 -11.12 12.65
C PRO A 145 4.17 -9.91 12.08
N LEU A 146 3.81 -9.96 10.80
CA LEU A 146 3.03 -8.93 10.11
C LEU A 146 1.52 -9.13 10.32
N THR A 147 1.09 -9.30 11.56
CA THR A 147 -0.35 -9.37 11.91
C THR A 147 -0.97 -7.98 11.91
N TRP A 148 -2.29 -7.91 11.78
CA TRP A 148 -3.04 -6.67 11.92
C TRP A 148 -2.77 -5.97 13.26
N SER A 149 -2.70 -6.71 14.36
CA SER A 149 -2.44 -6.15 15.69
C SER A 149 -1.07 -5.48 15.78
N ILE A 150 -0.05 -6.03 15.12
CA ILE A 150 1.28 -5.42 15.10
C ILE A 150 1.33 -4.27 14.11
N VAL A 151 1.02 -4.51 12.84
CA VAL A 151 1.20 -3.51 11.79
C VAL A 151 0.27 -2.32 12.00
N SER A 152 -1.02 -2.56 12.18
CA SER A 152 -2.02 -1.51 12.29
C SER A 152 -2.14 -0.97 13.70
N SER A 153 -2.30 -1.82 14.72
CA SER A 153 -2.53 -1.30 16.09
C SER A 153 -1.27 -0.72 16.73
N GLU A 154 -0.10 -1.37 16.59
CA GLU A 154 1.13 -0.89 17.22
C GLU A 154 1.86 0.16 16.36
N PHE A 155 1.94 -0.04 15.04
CA PHE A 155 2.73 0.85 14.17
C PHE A 155 1.90 1.82 13.32
N GLY A 156 0.57 1.69 13.31
CA GLY A 156 -0.32 2.56 12.52
C GLY A 156 -0.25 2.34 11.01
N GLY A 157 0.33 1.23 10.56
CA GLY A 157 0.41 0.85 9.15
C GLY A 157 -0.85 0.14 8.67
N LYS A 158 -0.81 -0.34 7.43
CA LYS A 158 -1.88 -1.10 6.79
C LYS A 158 -1.37 -2.41 6.21
N THR A 159 -2.22 -3.42 6.22
CA THR A 159 -2.00 -4.68 5.53
C THR A 159 -3.19 -4.99 4.63
N MET A 160 -2.93 -5.57 3.47
CA MET A 160 -3.96 -6.06 2.56
C MET A 160 -3.48 -7.35 1.93
N TRP A 161 -4.36 -8.33 1.85
CA TRP A 161 -4.13 -9.55 1.10
C TRP A 161 -4.93 -9.53 -0.20
N SER A 162 -4.30 -9.97 -1.29
CA SER A 162 -4.91 -10.24 -2.58
C SER A 162 -4.47 -11.62 -3.06
N GLU A 163 -5.37 -12.39 -3.65
CA GLU A 163 -5.02 -13.70 -4.22
C GLU A 163 -4.02 -13.56 -5.40
N ASP A 164 -4.19 -12.51 -6.22
CA ASP A 164 -3.35 -12.27 -7.40
C ASP A 164 -2.03 -11.58 -7.05
N TYR A 165 -2.06 -10.66 -6.08
CA TYR A 165 -0.93 -9.76 -5.79
C TYR A 165 -0.26 -10.00 -4.44
N GLY A 166 -0.77 -10.96 -3.65
CA GLY A 166 -0.21 -11.38 -2.38
C GLY A 166 -0.37 -10.36 -1.25
N LEU A 167 0.63 -10.29 -0.37
CA LEU A 167 0.62 -9.43 0.81
C LEU A 167 1.17 -8.04 0.49
N SER A 168 0.36 -7.02 0.74
CA SER A 168 0.79 -5.62 0.74
C SER A 168 0.85 -5.07 2.15
N VAL A 169 1.98 -4.45 2.51
CA VAL A 169 2.18 -3.77 3.79
C VAL A 169 2.64 -2.34 3.55
N TYR A 170 1.97 -1.40 4.20
CA TYR A 170 2.30 0.01 4.16
C TYR A 170 2.53 0.53 5.58
N ASN A 171 3.51 1.40 5.74
CA ASN A 171 3.75 2.10 6.99
C ASN A 171 2.66 3.15 7.28
N TRP A 172 2.78 3.83 8.41
CA TRP A 172 1.81 4.83 8.86
C TRP A 172 1.75 6.11 8.01
N SER A 173 2.74 6.40 7.15
CA SER A 173 2.68 7.58 6.29
C SER A 173 1.69 7.42 5.11
N HIS A 174 1.06 6.25 5.01
CA HIS A 174 0.07 5.89 4.00
C HIS A 174 -1.31 5.62 4.64
N ASP A 175 -1.59 6.21 5.80
CA ASP A 175 -2.83 6.02 6.56
C ASP A 175 -4.09 6.46 5.80
N ALA A 176 -3.95 7.43 4.88
CA ALA A 176 -5.02 7.86 3.98
C ALA A 176 -5.39 6.83 2.89
N MET A 177 -4.53 5.86 2.56
CA MET A 177 -4.82 4.89 1.50
C MET A 177 -6.00 3.99 1.86
N SER A 178 -6.95 3.88 0.94
CA SER A 178 -8.00 2.86 0.99
C SER A 178 -7.46 1.49 0.55
N ASN A 179 -8.20 0.41 0.82
CA ASN A 179 -7.87 -0.92 0.28
C ASN A 179 -7.88 -0.92 -1.27
N GLY A 180 -8.71 -0.08 -1.90
CA GLY A 180 -8.72 0.09 -3.36
C GLY A 180 -7.40 0.66 -3.87
N ASP A 181 -6.88 1.69 -3.21
CA ASP A 181 -5.59 2.31 -3.57
C ASP A 181 -4.43 1.33 -3.40
N MET A 182 -4.45 0.54 -2.33
CA MET A 182 -3.46 -0.51 -2.08
C MET A 182 -3.50 -1.59 -3.17
N LEU A 183 -4.69 -1.98 -3.63
CA LEU A 183 -4.85 -2.97 -4.70
C LEU A 183 -4.35 -2.45 -6.05
N VAL A 184 -4.69 -1.19 -6.39
CA VAL A 184 -4.19 -0.54 -7.61
C VAL A 184 -2.67 -0.44 -7.58
N ALA A 185 -2.09 -0.05 -6.44
CA ALA A 185 -0.64 0.03 -6.27
C ALA A 185 0.01 -1.35 -6.42
N ALA A 186 -0.53 -2.39 -5.78
CA ALA A 186 -0.01 -3.76 -5.89
C ALA A 186 -0.04 -4.27 -7.34
N LYS A 187 -1.15 -4.00 -8.06
CA LYS A 187 -1.29 -4.31 -9.48
C LYS A 187 -0.27 -3.58 -10.35
N LYS A 188 -0.07 -2.28 -10.14
CA LYS A 188 0.92 -1.46 -10.87
C LYS A 188 2.32 -2.03 -10.71
N VAL A 189 2.71 -2.35 -9.48
CA VAL A 189 4.02 -2.90 -9.15
C VAL A 189 4.23 -4.27 -9.80
N TYR A 190 3.22 -5.13 -9.78
CA TYR A 190 3.29 -6.43 -10.46
C TYR A 190 3.52 -6.28 -11.97
N LEU A 191 2.81 -5.37 -12.62
CA LEU A 191 2.95 -5.13 -14.06
C LEU A 191 4.33 -4.56 -14.40
N GLN A 192 4.87 -3.65 -13.58
CA GLN A 192 6.22 -3.11 -13.77
C GLN A 192 7.30 -4.18 -13.64
N ASP A 193 7.22 -5.07 -12.64
CA ASP A 193 8.14 -6.22 -12.51
C ASP A 193 8.06 -7.16 -13.71
N ALA A 194 6.83 -7.50 -14.15
CA ALA A 194 6.64 -8.34 -15.31
C ALA A 194 7.33 -7.75 -16.55
N LEU A 195 7.07 -6.47 -16.85
CA LEU A 195 7.69 -5.76 -17.98
C LEU A 195 9.21 -5.74 -17.90
N SER A 196 9.79 -5.39 -16.75
CA SER A 196 11.24 -5.31 -16.56
C SER A 196 11.95 -6.66 -16.76
N ARG A 197 11.34 -7.76 -16.32
CA ARG A 197 11.86 -9.12 -16.58
C ARG A 197 11.84 -9.46 -18.06
N TYR A 198 10.80 -9.04 -18.78
CA TYR A 198 10.73 -9.23 -20.22
C TYR A 198 11.79 -8.40 -20.96
N GLU A 199 11.97 -7.13 -20.61
CA GLU A 199 13.05 -6.28 -21.15
C GLU A 199 14.43 -6.90 -20.92
N THR A 200 14.69 -7.43 -19.71
CA THR A 200 15.95 -8.12 -19.40
C THR A 200 16.14 -9.38 -20.26
N VAL A 201 15.08 -10.16 -20.50
CA VAL A 201 15.15 -11.33 -21.38
C VAL A 201 15.43 -10.92 -22.83
N LEU A 202 14.88 -9.80 -23.29
CA LEU A 202 15.12 -9.24 -24.64
C LEU A 202 16.53 -8.65 -24.80
N GLU A 203 17.14 -8.12 -23.74
CA GLU A 203 18.56 -7.71 -23.77
C GLU A 203 19.51 -8.92 -23.79
N VAL A 204 19.12 -10.05 -23.18
CA VAL A 204 19.91 -11.28 -23.10
C VAL A 204 19.71 -12.19 -24.32
N TYR A 205 18.55 -12.13 -24.97
CA TYR A 205 18.24 -12.83 -26.21
C TYR A 205 17.93 -11.82 -27.30
N ASP A 206 18.75 -11.81 -28.36
CA ASP A 206 18.51 -11.12 -29.64
C ASP A 206 17.27 -11.73 -30.33
N ALA A 207 16.09 -11.50 -29.74
CA ALA A 207 14.85 -12.18 -30.09
C ALA A 207 14.24 -11.53 -31.34
N SER A 208 14.04 -12.33 -32.38
CA SER A 208 13.43 -11.88 -33.64
C SER A 208 12.05 -11.24 -33.41
N GLU A 209 11.77 -10.13 -34.12
CA GLU A 209 10.53 -9.33 -34.15
C GLU A 209 9.20 -10.10 -33.95
N SER A 210 9.07 -11.34 -34.45
CA SER A 210 7.83 -12.12 -34.31
C SER A 210 7.47 -12.55 -32.88
N GLY A 211 8.46 -12.68 -31.98
CA GLY A 211 8.22 -13.00 -30.57
C GLY A 211 7.68 -11.80 -29.79
N TYR A 212 8.01 -10.58 -30.24
CA TYR A 212 7.62 -9.31 -29.63
C TYR A 212 6.10 -9.06 -29.73
N ASP A 213 5.51 -9.26 -30.91
CA ASP A 213 4.08 -9.01 -31.16
C ASP A 213 3.14 -9.96 -30.42
N GLN A 214 3.50 -11.24 -30.31
CA GLN A 214 2.70 -12.21 -29.55
C GLN A 214 2.68 -11.89 -28.05
N ILE A 215 3.79 -11.38 -27.53
CA ILE A 215 3.93 -11.03 -26.12
C ILE A 215 3.20 -9.70 -25.81
N LEU A 216 3.33 -8.69 -26.68
CA LEU A 216 2.56 -7.43 -26.58
C LEU A 216 1.05 -7.65 -26.65
N LYS A 217 0.61 -8.56 -27.52
CA LYS A 217 -0.81 -8.93 -27.62
C LYS A 217 -1.30 -9.63 -26.36
N SER A 218 -0.50 -10.52 -25.79
CA SER A 218 -0.83 -11.19 -24.52
C SER A 218 -0.84 -10.21 -23.34
N ALA A 219 0.13 -9.29 -23.26
CA ALA A 219 0.20 -8.26 -22.22
C ALA A 219 -0.97 -7.26 -22.31
N SER A 220 -1.37 -6.86 -23.53
CA SER A 220 -2.51 -5.97 -23.76
C SER A 220 -3.86 -6.63 -23.51
N GLU A 221 -4.05 -7.92 -23.84
CA GLU A 221 -5.24 -8.68 -23.46
C GLU A 221 -5.36 -8.84 -21.93
N ILE A 222 -4.24 -9.02 -21.22
CA ILE A 222 -4.23 -9.13 -19.75
C ILE A 222 -4.48 -7.78 -19.07
N VAL A 223 -3.93 -6.68 -19.60
CA VAL A 223 -4.27 -5.31 -19.14
C VAL A 223 -5.77 -5.02 -19.35
N LYS A 224 -6.35 -5.50 -20.45
CA LYS A 224 -7.78 -5.38 -20.76
C LYS A 224 -8.67 -6.25 -19.86
N LEU A 225 -8.30 -7.51 -19.62
CA LEU A 225 -9.00 -8.39 -18.67
C LEU A 225 -8.94 -7.84 -17.24
N SER A 226 -7.80 -7.27 -16.85
CA SER A 226 -7.62 -6.70 -15.52
C SER A 226 -8.31 -5.33 -15.35
N SER A 227 -8.64 -4.61 -16.42
CA SER A 227 -9.52 -3.43 -16.38
C SER A 227 -11.01 -3.82 -16.39
N GLU A 228 -11.35 -4.99 -16.94
CA GLU A 228 -12.69 -5.58 -16.87
C GLU A 228 -13.01 -6.18 -15.48
N SER A 229 -12.03 -6.80 -14.79
CA SER A 229 -12.24 -7.27 -13.41
C SER A 229 -12.45 -6.13 -12.41
N VAL A 230 -11.86 -4.95 -12.64
CA VAL A 230 -12.14 -3.70 -11.88
C VAL A 230 -13.61 -3.29 -12.05
N LYS A 231 -14.17 -3.41 -13.26
CA LYS A 231 -15.60 -3.16 -13.53
C LYS A 231 -16.54 -4.15 -12.84
N SER A 232 -16.11 -5.40 -12.59
CA SER A 232 -16.92 -6.38 -11.86
C SER A 232 -17.01 -6.12 -10.35
N LEU A 233 -15.99 -5.47 -9.77
CA LEU A 233 -15.99 -5.02 -8.37
C LEU A 233 -16.83 -3.75 -8.18
N ASP A 234 -16.92 -2.88 -9.19
CA ASP A 234 -17.90 -1.77 -9.21
C ASP A 234 -19.34 -2.29 -9.26
N GLY A 235 -19.60 -3.43 -9.92
CA GLY A 235 -20.93 -4.07 -9.95
C GLY A 235 -21.42 -4.54 -8.57
N ILE A 236 -20.54 -5.15 -7.76
CA ILE A 236 -20.84 -5.61 -6.40
C ILE A 236 -21.01 -4.42 -5.43
N LYS A 237 -20.28 -3.32 -5.67
CA LYS A 237 -20.41 -2.06 -4.94
C LYS A 237 -21.74 -1.37 -5.25
N ASN A 238 -22.17 -1.42 -6.52
CA ASN A 238 -23.45 -0.86 -6.96
C ASN A 238 -24.66 -1.62 -6.41
N ASP A 239 -24.63 -2.96 -6.29
CA ASP A 239 -25.72 -3.74 -5.66
C ASP A 239 -25.89 -3.45 -4.15
N ALA A 240 -24.78 -3.17 -3.45
CA ALA A 240 -24.80 -2.76 -2.04
C ALA A 240 -25.28 -1.30 -1.88
N THR A 241 -24.89 -0.42 -2.80
CA THR A 241 -25.35 0.98 -2.89
C THR A 241 -26.81 1.09 -3.31
N ASP A 242 -27.32 0.21 -4.17
CA ASP A 242 -28.73 0.17 -4.59
C ASP A 242 -29.66 -0.32 -3.46
N ASN A 243 -29.20 -1.26 -2.62
CA ASN A 243 -29.92 -1.66 -1.40
C ASN A 243 -30.00 -0.50 -0.38
N LEU A 244 -28.92 0.27 -0.22
CA LEU A 244 -28.88 1.46 0.63
C LEU A 244 -29.72 2.63 0.06
N ASN A 245 -29.67 2.83 -1.26
CA ASN A 245 -30.45 3.84 -1.96
C ASN A 245 -31.95 3.52 -1.97
N ASN A 246 -32.35 2.25 -1.94
CA ASN A 246 -33.76 1.85 -1.78
C ASN A 246 -34.29 2.13 -0.36
N GLU A 247 -33.45 2.00 0.67
CA GLU A 247 -33.78 2.41 2.04
C GLU A 247 -33.88 3.95 2.16
N LEU A 248 -33.02 4.71 1.45
CA LEU A 248 -33.07 6.18 1.33
C LEU A 248 -34.27 6.69 0.52
N ARG A 249 -34.65 6.00 -0.58
CA ARG A 249 -35.82 6.32 -1.42
C ARG A 249 -37.15 6.23 -0.66
N ASN A 250 -37.25 5.30 0.29
CA ASN A 250 -38.39 5.18 1.19
C ASN A 250 -38.47 6.34 2.19
N GLN A 251 -37.37 7.07 2.42
CA GLN A 251 -37.34 8.30 3.22
C GLN A 251 -37.58 9.57 2.37
N GLU A 252 -37.10 9.63 1.11
CA GLU A 252 -37.24 10.79 0.22
C GLU A 252 -38.63 10.95 -0.43
N ALA A 253 -39.42 9.86 -0.56
CA ALA A 253 -40.81 9.93 -1.01
C ALA A 253 -41.71 10.78 -0.07
N ALA A 254 -41.25 11.05 1.16
CA ALA A 254 -41.91 11.96 2.09
C ALA A 254 -41.70 13.46 1.76
N ILE A 255 -40.77 13.82 0.86
CA ILE A 255 -40.29 15.20 0.67
C ILE A 255 -40.73 15.82 -0.68
N VAL A 256 -40.94 15.02 -1.74
CA VAL A 256 -41.14 15.48 -3.14
C VAL A 256 -42.56 16.01 -3.48
N THR A 257 -43.52 16.03 -2.55
CA THR A 257 -44.89 16.50 -2.86
C THR A 257 -45.00 18.04 -3.04
N THR A 258 -43.95 18.83 -2.80
CA THR A 258 -44.14 20.28 -2.51
C THR A 258 -43.73 21.29 -3.58
N GLN A 259 -42.95 20.97 -4.62
CA GLN A 259 -42.56 21.96 -5.65
C GLN A 259 -42.09 21.21 -6.91
N GLN A 260 -42.81 21.06 -8.02
CA GLN A 260 -43.52 22.06 -8.84
C GLN A 260 -42.76 23.37 -9.01
N LEU A 261 -42.29 23.59 -10.25
CA LEU A 261 -41.97 24.81 -11.00
C LEU A 261 -41.09 24.32 -12.18
N GLU A 262 -41.61 23.88 -13.34
CA GLU A 262 -42.32 24.68 -14.36
C GLU A 262 -41.66 26.08 -14.43
N ASP A 263 -40.79 26.41 -15.39
CA ASP A 263 -41.03 26.49 -16.83
C ASP A 263 -39.71 26.69 -17.62
N VAL A 264 -39.78 26.41 -18.93
CA VAL A 264 -38.81 26.73 -20.01
C VAL A 264 -37.77 25.65 -20.33
N GLN A 265 -38.23 24.62 -21.06
CA GLN A 265 -37.39 23.85 -22.00
C GLN A 265 -37.85 24.10 -23.44
N GLN A 266 -36.90 24.47 -24.32
CA GLN A 266 -36.76 24.15 -25.76
C GLN A 266 -35.96 25.29 -26.45
N THR A 267 -34.90 25.11 -27.23
CA THR A 267 -34.33 23.97 -27.98
C THR A 267 -32.91 24.38 -28.40
N GLN A 268 -31.93 23.47 -28.39
CA GLN A 268 -30.99 23.21 -29.50
C GLN A 268 -29.96 22.18 -29.05
N GLU A 269 -30.24 20.92 -29.40
CA GLU A 269 -29.19 19.95 -29.66
C GLU A 269 -28.42 20.42 -30.89
N ASP A 270 -27.14 20.71 -30.74
CA ASP A 270 -26.21 20.65 -31.85
C ASP A 270 -24.86 20.10 -31.40
N LYS A 271 -24.51 18.98 -32.05
CA LYS A 271 -23.22 18.27 -32.14
C LYS A 271 -22.06 18.95 -31.42
N GLN A 272 -21.84 18.57 -30.18
CA GLN A 272 -20.59 18.85 -29.50
C GLN A 272 -19.58 17.76 -29.89
N SER A 273 -18.54 18.14 -30.63
CA SER A 273 -17.42 17.23 -30.91
C SER A 273 -16.74 16.93 -29.59
N ASP A 274 -16.79 15.68 -29.14
CA ASP A 274 -16.12 15.26 -27.93
C ASP A 274 -14.61 15.57 -28.04
N TYR A 275 -14.03 16.15 -26.98
CA TYR A 275 -12.57 16.25 -26.88
C TYR A 275 -12.01 14.84 -26.66
N GLU A 276 -10.88 14.53 -27.30
CA GLU A 276 -10.19 13.28 -27.03
C GLU A 276 -9.69 13.28 -25.58
N LEU A 277 -10.22 12.36 -24.77
CA LEU A 277 -9.80 12.18 -23.39
C LEU A 277 -8.30 11.89 -23.33
N GLY A 278 -7.61 12.46 -22.34
CA GLY A 278 -6.16 12.42 -22.23
C GLY A 278 -5.45 13.56 -22.99
N THR A 279 -6.19 14.48 -23.60
CA THR A 279 -5.62 15.72 -24.15
C THR A 279 -5.24 16.66 -23.02
N THR A 280 -4.02 17.19 -23.08
CA THR A 280 -3.58 18.30 -22.24
C THR A 280 -3.94 19.62 -22.91
N LEU A 281 -4.56 20.53 -22.16
CA LEU A 281 -4.92 21.87 -22.60
C LEU A 281 -4.26 22.89 -21.68
N SER A 282 -3.73 23.98 -22.22
CA SER A 282 -3.20 25.08 -21.41
C SER A 282 -4.33 26.06 -21.09
N ILE A 283 -4.43 26.49 -19.84
CA ILE A 283 -5.41 27.48 -19.40
C ILE A 283 -5.02 28.84 -19.97
N LYS A 284 -5.98 29.54 -20.58
CA LYS A 284 -5.82 30.93 -20.98
C LYS A 284 -6.29 31.89 -19.89
N SER A 285 -7.42 31.58 -19.26
CA SER A 285 -8.01 32.42 -18.21
C SER A 285 -9.11 31.72 -17.43
N VAL A 286 -9.21 32.03 -16.14
CA VAL A 286 -10.34 31.67 -15.27
C VAL A 286 -11.31 32.87 -15.15
N ILE A 287 -12.63 32.63 -15.21
CA ILE A 287 -13.67 33.66 -15.33
C ILE A 287 -14.77 33.43 -14.27
N GLU A 288 -15.39 34.52 -13.78
CA GLU A 288 -16.50 34.49 -12.81
C GLU A 288 -16.17 33.66 -11.55
N SER A 289 -15.03 33.92 -10.91
CA SER A 289 -14.58 33.22 -9.69
C SER A 289 -14.61 31.69 -9.84
N GLY A 290 -13.91 31.19 -10.87
CA GLY A 290 -13.74 29.75 -11.10
C GLY A 290 -14.93 29.05 -11.74
N LYS A 291 -16.04 29.78 -12.01
CA LYS A 291 -17.20 29.21 -12.68
C LYS A 291 -16.94 28.81 -14.13
N TYR A 292 -16.04 29.51 -14.82
CA TYR A 292 -15.62 29.12 -16.16
C TYR A 292 -14.10 29.14 -16.34
N VAL A 293 -13.61 28.25 -17.19
CA VAL A 293 -12.21 28.18 -17.61
C VAL A 293 -12.15 28.24 -19.13
N GLN A 294 -11.40 29.20 -19.66
CA GLN A 294 -11.08 29.30 -21.09
C GLN A 294 -9.69 28.73 -21.34
N MET A 295 -9.57 27.87 -22.36
CA MET A 295 -8.31 27.27 -22.77
C MET A 295 -7.63 28.06 -23.88
N ALA A 296 -6.33 27.81 -24.08
CA ALA A 296 -5.52 28.47 -25.11
C ALA A 296 -5.99 28.17 -26.54
N ASP A 297 -6.65 27.02 -26.76
CA ASP A 297 -7.24 26.65 -28.04
C ASP A 297 -8.56 27.37 -28.36
N GLY A 298 -9.06 28.19 -27.43
CA GLY A 298 -10.30 28.97 -27.57
C GLY A 298 -11.50 28.35 -26.88
N SER A 299 -11.43 27.08 -26.47
CA SER A 299 -12.54 26.38 -25.84
C SER A 299 -12.91 26.96 -24.48
N LEU A 300 -14.21 26.95 -24.18
CA LEU A 300 -14.78 27.46 -22.94
C LEU A 300 -15.48 26.33 -22.19
N TRP A 301 -15.17 26.22 -20.90
CA TRP A 301 -15.62 25.17 -20.02
C TRP A 301 -16.34 25.77 -18.82
N GLU A 302 -17.52 25.23 -18.49
CA GLU A 302 -18.25 25.57 -17.27
C GLU A 302 -17.91 24.54 -16.20
N VAL A 303 -17.45 25.02 -15.05
CA VAL A 303 -17.05 24.22 -13.91
C VAL A 303 -18.26 23.91 -13.03
N ASN A 304 -18.28 22.73 -12.44
CA ASN A 304 -19.26 22.34 -11.45
C ASN A 304 -19.23 23.37 -10.30
N PRO A 305 -20.36 23.98 -9.90
CA PRO A 305 -20.40 24.98 -8.83
C PRO A 305 -19.79 24.52 -7.51
N SER A 306 -19.77 23.21 -7.23
CA SER A 306 -19.11 22.66 -6.05
C SER A 306 -17.58 22.75 -6.08
N ASP A 307 -17.01 22.89 -7.27
CA ASP A 307 -15.56 22.91 -7.52
C ASP A 307 -15.05 24.31 -7.96
N SER A 308 -15.91 25.33 -7.93
CA SER A 308 -15.55 26.65 -8.45
C SER A 308 -14.50 27.37 -7.61
N ALA A 309 -14.45 27.10 -6.30
CA ALA A 309 -13.42 27.67 -5.43
C ALA A 309 -12.03 27.14 -5.78
N GLU A 310 -11.95 25.85 -6.10
CA GLU A 310 -10.74 25.17 -6.53
C GLU A 310 -10.26 25.68 -7.90
N ALA A 311 -11.19 25.91 -8.83
CA ALA A 311 -10.87 26.47 -10.14
C ALA A 311 -10.45 27.95 -10.08
N GLU A 312 -10.92 28.72 -9.10
CA GLU A 312 -10.55 30.14 -8.93
C GLU A 312 -9.05 30.33 -8.64
N GLU A 313 -8.40 29.33 -8.05
CA GLU A 313 -6.97 29.35 -7.74
C GLU A 313 -6.07 29.01 -8.95
N TRP A 314 -6.66 28.65 -10.09
CA TRP A 314 -5.92 28.27 -11.30
C TRP A 314 -5.40 29.50 -12.04
N SER A 315 -4.22 29.37 -12.64
CA SER A 315 -3.52 30.46 -13.31
C SER A 315 -3.50 30.28 -14.82
N ALA A 316 -3.27 31.37 -15.55
CA ALA A 316 -2.97 31.29 -16.97
C ALA A 316 -1.67 30.49 -17.17
N ASP A 317 -1.62 29.73 -18.27
CA ASP A 317 -0.57 28.80 -18.67
C ASP A 317 -0.48 27.49 -17.87
N ASP A 318 -1.28 27.31 -16.80
CA ASP A 318 -1.42 26.02 -16.12
C ASP A 318 -1.89 24.94 -17.12
N GLU A 319 -1.32 23.74 -17.02
CA GLU A 319 -1.73 22.62 -17.85
C GLU A 319 -2.81 21.79 -17.16
N VAL A 320 -3.89 21.52 -17.90
CA VAL A 320 -4.97 20.64 -17.44
C VAL A 320 -5.08 19.42 -18.32
N LEU A 321 -5.14 18.26 -17.69
CA LEU A 321 -5.48 17.01 -18.35
C LEU A 321 -6.99 16.81 -18.32
N LEU A 322 -7.56 16.58 -19.51
CA LEU A 322 -8.97 16.26 -19.65
C LEU A 322 -9.20 14.75 -19.50
N TYR A 323 -10.14 14.35 -18.64
CA TYR A 323 -10.62 12.98 -18.54
C TYR A 323 -12.13 12.96 -18.34
N GLU A 324 -12.73 11.77 -18.45
CA GLU A 324 -14.17 11.61 -18.30
C GLU A 324 -14.56 11.74 -16.83
N SER A 325 -15.58 12.55 -16.56
CA SER A 325 -16.23 12.58 -15.25
C SER A 325 -17.39 11.58 -15.23
N THR A 326 -17.68 11.04 -14.05
CA THR A 326 -18.88 10.24 -13.79
C THR A 326 -20.16 11.09 -13.73
N SER A 327 -20.05 12.43 -13.77
CA SER A 327 -21.17 13.36 -13.74
C SER A 327 -21.89 13.41 -15.08
N ALA A 328 -23.21 13.20 -15.06
CA ALA A 328 -24.03 13.25 -16.27
C ALA A 328 -24.15 14.67 -16.86
N VAL A 329 -23.93 15.70 -16.03
CA VAL A 329 -24.04 17.12 -16.41
C VAL A 329 -22.68 17.72 -16.75
N TYR A 330 -21.67 17.44 -15.92
CA TYR A 330 -20.29 17.90 -16.10
C TYR A 330 -19.43 16.74 -16.58
N LYS A 331 -19.60 16.35 -17.86
CA LYS A 331 -19.09 15.10 -18.44
C LYS A 331 -17.56 14.95 -18.44
N TYR A 332 -16.84 16.01 -18.13
CA TYR A 332 -15.40 16.04 -18.15
C TYR A 332 -14.85 16.41 -16.78
N LYS A 333 -13.61 16.04 -16.55
CA LYS A 333 -12.86 16.46 -15.38
C LYS A 333 -11.53 17.01 -15.85
N LEU A 334 -11.22 18.21 -15.38
CA LEU A 334 -9.99 18.94 -15.69
C LEU A 334 -9.09 18.75 -14.48
N PHE A 335 -7.95 18.07 -14.62
CA PHE A 335 -6.96 17.96 -13.56
C PHE A 335 -5.81 18.92 -13.85
N ASN A 336 -5.63 19.90 -12.97
CA ASN A 336 -4.55 20.86 -13.05
C ASN A 336 -3.31 20.28 -12.38
N PHE A 337 -2.24 20.06 -13.16
CA PHE A 337 -1.00 19.46 -12.67
C PHE A 337 -0.26 20.33 -11.65
N ASP A 338 -0.33 21.65 -11.80
CA ASP A 338 0.37 22.62 -10.95
C ASP A 338 -0.30 22.78 -9.60
N LYS A 339 -1.61 22.50 -9.52
CA LYS A 339 -2.42 22.62 -8.30
C LYS A 339 -2.71 21.29 -7.62
N ASP A 340 -2.47 20.16 -8.30
CA ASP A 340 -2.83 18.80 -7.85
C ASP A 340 -4.30 18.67 -7.44
N VAL A 341 -5.17 19.39 -8.16
CA VAL A 341 -6.61 19.45 -7.90
C VAL A 341 -7.35 19.30 -9.21
N SER A 342 -8.51 18.66 -9.14
CA SER A 342 -9.38 18.45 -10.28
C SER A 342 -10.75 19.04 -10.07
N VAL A 343 -11.32 19.61 -11.12
CA VAL A 343 -12.70 20.09 -11.13
C VAL A 343 -13.50 19.38 -12.20
N GLU A 344 -14.76 19.09 -11.93
CA GLU A 344 -15.70 18.63 -12.94
C GLU A 344 -16.11 19.81 -13.82
N ALA A 345 -16.19 19.60 -15.13
CA ALA A 345 -16.54 20.63 -16.08
C ALA A 345 -17.34 20.06 -17.26
N ARG A 346 -18.05 20.94 -17.96
CA ARG A 346 -18.63 20.65 -19.28
C ARG A 346 -18.14 21.65 -20.29
N LEU A 347 -17.91 21.18 -21.51
CA LEU A 347 -17.61 22.06 -22.61
C LEU A 347 -18.85 22.90 -22.92
N VAL A 348 -18.67 24.20 -23.06
CA VAL A 348 -19.73 25.15 -23.42
C VAL A 348 -19.62 25.50 -24.91
N SER A 349 -18.41 25.78 -25.37
CA SER A 349 -18.14 26.14 -26.76
C SER A 349 -16.69 25.87 -27.14
N ARG A 350 -16.43 25.71 -28.45
CA ARG A 350 -15.09 25.56 -29.02
C ARG A 350 -14.72 26.75 -29.89
#